data_AF-A0A2G9TRH9-F1
#
_entry.id   AF-A0A2G9TRH9-F1
#
_cell.length_a   1.000
_cell.length_b   1.000
_cell.length_c   1.000
_cell.angle_alpha   90.00
_cell.angle_beta   90.00
_cell.angle_gamma   90.00
#
_symmetry.space_group_name_H-M   'P 1'
#
loop_
_entity.id
_entity.type
_entity.pdbx_description
1 polymer ?
#
loop_
_entity_poly.entity_id
_entity_poly.type
_entity_poly.pdbx_seq_one_letter_code
_entity_poly.pdbx_strand_id
1 'polypeptide(L)'
;FATLLLQLVCSDEAVSEIRMAAAVALKNFIRKNWMEVCEIFTLYAQRFEEEINPFMQNIIQAVWQLVVQTGNETRFDGMVCSALEFLSIICQKNHYESYFVGEGVLQTIAQDVCVKNLHLRQEDLEMFEDEPIEYMKKDIEGTDTCTRRRGAIDLVRALCRKFEERLVPVLAQLVQSLCSDGDWIKLDVVYCLVTAIASKTETAKSGATSTSQLINVADYYAGQVRGHLSANIDDMPILKADALKFVVTFRNQLPAEVLVEVIQAADRLLTSRFTILHKYAAFAVDKLLLVKEPNSTSVEAIQTGMFRMLLEKVVVAELASLQNMTTLEDKRIIAIGVANMLADATNYVG
;
A
#
# COMPACT_ATOMS: atom_id res chain seq x y z
N PHE A 1 5.58 38.04 0.80
CA PHE A 1 6.99 37.74 1.10
C PHE A 1 7.72 37.16 -0.11
N ALA A 2 7.33 35.99 -0.63
CA ALA A 2 7.98 35.37 -1.81
C ALA A 2 8.03 36.29 -3.05
N THR A 3 6.96 37.01 -3.36
CA THR A 3 6.90 37.98 -4.48
C THR A 3 7.95 39.09 -4.36
N LEU A 4 8.17 39.61 -3.14
CA LEU A 4 9.17 40.65 -2.90
C LEU A 4 10.58 40.11 -3.09
N LEU A 5 10.84 38.86 -2.66
CA LEU A 5 12.12 38.21 -2.90
C LEU A 5 12.37 37.99 -4.39
N LEU A 6 11.36 37.55 -5.16
CA LEU A 6 11.46 37.42 -6.62
C LEU A 6 11.73 38.77 -7.30
N GLN A 7 11.02 39.82 -6.90
CA GLN A 7 11.27 41.18 -7.43
C GLN A 7 12.70 41.64 -7.14
N LEU A 8 13.23 41.39 -5.94
CA LEU A 8 14.62 41.71 -5.60
C LEU A 8 15.62 40.88 -6.39
N VAL A 9 15.37 39.59 -6.61
CA VAL A 9 16.24 38.70 -7.40
C VAL A 9 16.33 39.17 -8.86
N CYS A 10 15.21 39.60 -9.43
CA CYS A 10 15.12 40.03 -10.83
C CYS A 10 15.39 41.54 -11.04
N SER A 11 15.71 42.31 -9.98
CA SER A 11 15.91 43.75 -10.08
C SER A 11 17.34 44.07 -10.55
N ASP A 12 17.45 44.68 -11.74
CA ASP A 12 18.74 45.17 -12.26
C ASP A 12 19.32 46.32 -11.41
N GLU A 13 18.47 47.05 -10.69
CA GLU A 13 18.83 48.16 -9.81
C GLU A 13 19.44 47.69 -8.48
N ALA A 14 19.14 46.46 -8.05
CA ALA A 14 19.66 45.90 -6.81
C ALA A 14 21.12 45.43 -6.96
N VAL A 15 21.96 45.74 -5.97
CA VAL A 15 23.36 45.29 -5.93
C VAL A 15 23.43 43.76 -5.86
N SER A 16 24.50 43.17 -6.41
CA SER A 16 24.64 41.71 -6.56
C SER A 16 24.50 40.95 -5.24
N GLU A 17 25.01 41.51 -4.14
CA GLU A 17 24.93 40.93 -2.80
C GLU A 17 23.47 40.85 -2.31
N ILE A 18 22.66 41.88 -2.59
CA ILE A 18 21.23 41.91 -2.23
C ILE A 18 20.47 40.88 -3.05
N ARG A 19 20.73 40.79 -4.37
CA ARG A 19 20.11 39.77 -5.23
C ARG A 19 20.44 38.36 -4.77
N MET A 20 21.70 38.11 -4.42
CA MET A 20 22.15 36.81 -3.90
C MET A 20 21.47 36.48 -2.56
N ALA A 21 21.41 37.43 -1.63
CA ALA A 21 20.73 37.25 -0.35
C ALA A 21 19.23 36.97 -0.55
N ALA A 22 18.57 37.69 -1.46
CA ALA A 22 17.17 37.46 -1.81
C ALA A 22 16.95 36.07 -2.44
N ALA A 23 17.86 35.62 -3.32
CA ALA A 23 17.80 34.28 -3.92
C ALA A 23 17.96 33.17 -2.88
N VAL A 24 18.90 33.33 -1.94
CA VAL A 24 19.09 32.38 -0.83
C VAL A 24 17.87 32.36 0.09
N ALA A 25 17.32 33.53 0.43
CA ALA A 25 16.10 33.63 1.23
C ALA A 25 14.90 32.98 0.52
N LEU A 26 14.77 33.17 -0.79
CA LEU A 26 13.72 32.55 -1.59
C LEU A 26 13.89 31.02 -1.64
N LYS A 27 15.11 30.53 -1.88
CA LYS A 27 15.42 29.09 -1.83
C LYS A 27 15.06 28.48 -0.48
N ASN A 28 15.37 29.16 0.62
CA ASN A 28 15.04 28.68 1.96
C ASN A 28 13.54 28.75 2.26
N PHE A 29 12.84 29.79 1.79
CA PHE A 29 11.39 29.89 1.89
C PHE A 29 10.72 28.73 1.14
N ILE A 30 11.16 28.48 -0.09
CA ILE A 30 10.70 27.38 -0.92
C ILE A 30 10.94 26.03 -0.21
N ARG A 31 12.15 25.79 0.30
CA ARG A 31 12.49 24.55 1.03
C ARG A 31 11.63 24.31 2.27
N LYS A 32 11.12 25.37 2.90
CA LYS A 32 10.21 25.28 4.06
C LYS A 32 8.76 24.99 3.67
N ASN A 33 8.34 25.30 2.44
CA ASN A 33 6.96 25.19 1.97
C ASN A 33 6.86 24.24 0.77
N TRP A 34 7.63 23.15 0.82
CA TRP A 34 7.86 22.31 -0.35
C TRP A 34 6.70 21.33 -0.61
N MET A 35 5.93 21.03 0.44
CA MET A 35 4.63 20.38 0.34
C MET A 35 3.68 21.22 -0.53
N GLU A 36 3.44 22.47 -0.15
CA GLU A 36 2.52 23.38 -0.85
C GLU A 36 3.00 23.67 -2.27
N VAL A 37 4.32 23.75 -2.49
CA VAL A 37 4.85 23.92 -3.85
C VAL A 37 4.58 22.69 -4.72
N CYS A 38 4.72 21.46 -4.20
CA CYS A 38 4.37 20.26 -4.95
C CYS A 38 2.87 20.23 -5.28
N GLU A 39 2.00 20.64 -4.34
CA GLU A 39 0.55 20.75 -4.57
C GLU A 39 0.22 21.78 -5.66
N ILE A 40 0.89 22.94 -5.66
CA ILE A 40 0.74 23.96 -6.71
C ILE A 40 1.20 23.40 -8.06
N PHE A 41 2.34 22.72 -8.12
CA PHE A 41 2.82 22.09 -9.35
C PHE A 41 1.83 21.04 -9.87
N THR A 42 1.26 20.23 -8.99
CA THR A 42 0.21 19.27 -9.33
C THR A 42 -1.02 19.98 -9.90
N LEU A 43 -1.51 21.02 -9.24
CA LEU A 43 -2.69 21.78 -9.68
C LEU A 43 -2.46 22.39 -11.08
N TYR A 44 -1.32 23.03 -11.29
CA TYR A 44 -0.98 23.63 -12.58
C TYR A 44 -0.81 22.58 -13.67
N ALA A 45 -0.13 21.47 -13.39
CA ALA A 45 0.01 20.37 -14.34
C ALA A 45 -1.35 19.73 -14.71
N GLN A 46 -2.38 19.89 -13.88
CA GLN A 46 -3.73 19.39 -14.14
C GLN A 46 -4.68 20.41 -14.79
N ARG A 47 -4.54 21.70 -14.47
CA ARG A 47 -5.52 22.74 -14.83
C ARG A 47 -4.99 23.83 -15.76
N PHE A 48 -3.67 24.03 -15.78
CA PHE A 48 -2.99 25.15 -16.43
C PHE A 48 -1.73 24.62 -17.16
N GLU A 49 -1.95 23.62 -18.03
CA GLU A 49 -0.88 22.87 -18.68
C GLU A 49 -0.03 23.75 -19.60
N GLU A 50 -0.66 24.66 -20.34
CA GLU A 50 0.03 25.56 -21.29
C GLU A 50 1.01 26.49 -20.57
N GLU A 51 0.63 27.00 -19.40
CA GLU A 51 1.42 27.94 -18.62
C GLU A 51 2.62 27.28 -17.95
N ILE A 52 2.46 26.05 -17.46
CA ILE A 52 3.51 25.36 -16.70
C ILE A 52 4.46 24.53 -17.58
N ASN A 53 4.02 24.12 -18.77
CA ASN A 53 4.77 23.24 -19.66
C ASN A 53 6.21 23.71 -19.96
N PRO A 54 6.51 25.01 -20.20
CA PRO A 54 7.88 25.48 -20.44
C PRO A 54 8.85 25.19 -19.28
N PHE A 55 8.34 25.02 -18.07
CA PHE A 55 9.13 24.80 -16.86
C PHE A 55 9.17 23.33 -16.43
N MET A 56 8.40 22.46 -17.09
CA MET A 56 8.07 21.15 -16.55
C MET A 56 9.27 20.22 -16.45
N GLN A 57 10.19 20.26 -17.42
CA GLN A 57 11.44 19.48 -17.33
C GLN A 57 12.19 19.76 -16.02
N ASN A 58 12.36 21.03 -15.67
CA ASN A 58 13.07 21.44 -14.46
C ASN A 58 12.28 21.09 -13.19
N ILE A 59 10.96 21.21 -13.24
CA ILE A 59 10.07 20.87 -12.11
C ILE A 59 10.14 19.37 -11.82
N ILE A 60 9.98 18.52 -12.84
CA ILE A 60 10.05 17.05 -12.68
C ILE A 60 11.40 16.66 -12.09
N GLN A 61 12.50 17.17 -12.64
CA GLN A 61 13.84 16.88 -12.15
C GLN A 61 14.04 17.37 -10.70
N ALA A 62 13.50 18.54 -10.33
CA ALA A 62 13.62 19.06 -8.97
C ALA A 62 12.81 18.26 -7.95
N VAL A 63 11.55 17.93 -8.26
CA VAL A 63 10.67 17.14 -7.38
C VAL A 63 11.21 15.72 -7.22
N TRP A 64 11.75 15.16 -8.29
CA TRP A 64 12.46 13.90 -8.23
C TRP A 64 13.65 13.92 -7.28
N GLN A 65 14.59 14.85 -7.52
CA GLN A 65 15.83 14.95 -6.75
C GLN A 65 15.55 15.26 -5.29
N LEU A 66 14.47 15.99 -5.01
CA LEU A 66 13.98 16.17 -3.66
C LEU A 66 13.73 14.82 -2.96
N VAL A 67 12.95 13.91 -3.56
CA VAL A 67 12.61 12.63 -2.92
C VAL A 67 13.86 11.77 -2.72
N VAL A 68 14.77 11.78 -3.69
CA VAL A 68 16.05 11.07 -3.59
C VAL A 68 16.92 11.61 -2.45
N GLN A 69 17.00 12.93 -2.26
CA GLN A 69 17.87 13.56 -1.27
C GLN A 69 17.26 13.66 0.13
N THR A 70 15.95 13.52 0.27
CA THR A 70 15.25 13.67 1.56
C THR A 70 15.45 12.43 2.44
N GLY A 71 15.78 12.61 3.71
CA GLY A 71 15.92 11.50 4.66
C GLY A 71 14.58 10.89 5.09
N ASN A 72 14.64 9.86 5.93
CA ASN A 72 13.47 9.08 6.33
C ASN A 72 12.68 9.69 7.51
N GLU A 73 13.10 10.86 8.02
CA GLU A 73 12.50 11.47 9.21
C GLU A 73 11.05 11.92 8.97
N THR A 74 10.18 11.64 9.94
CA THR A 74 8.73 11.89 9.88
C THR A 74 8.34 13.33 9.57
N ARG A 75 9.15 14.32 9.99
CA ARG A 75 8.93 15.76 9.69
C ARG A 75 8.87 16.08 8.19
N PHE A 76 9.44 15.22 7.34
CA PHE A 76 9.47 15.40 5.90
C PHE A 76 8.38 14.61 5.17
N ASP A 77 7.56 13.83 5.89
CA ASP A 77 6.60 12.90 5.27
C ASP A 77 5.63 13.63 4.36
N GLY A 78 5.01 14.70 4.84
CA GLY A 78 4.05 15.45 4.05
C GLY A 78 4.62 16.00 2.74
N MET A 79 5.86 16.51 2.77
CA MET A 79 6.56 16.95 1.56
C MET A 79 6.84 15.81 0.59
N VAL A 80 7.31 14.65 1.09
CA VAL A 80 7.59 13.48 0.25
C VAL A 80 6.30 12.91 -0.34
N CYS A 81 5.20 12.90 0.43
CA CYS A 81 3.90 12.48 -0.04
C CYS A 81 3.39 13.36 -1.19
N SER A 82 3.41 14.69 -1.06
CA SER A 82 3.01 15.61 -2.13
C SER A 82 3.89 15.46 -3.38
N ALA A 83 5.19 15.20 -3.20
CA ALA A 83 6.11 14.95 -4.30
C ALA A 83 5.81 13.63 -5.04
N LEU A 84 5.54 12.55 -4.30
CA LEU A 84 5.15 11.25 -4.87
C LEU A 84 3.81 11.34 -5.60
N GLU A 85 2.85 12.08 -5.05
CA GLU A 85 1.56 12.36 -5.70
C GLU A 85 1.75 13.11 -7.02
N PHE A 86 2.55 14.19 -7.01
CA PHE A 86 2.89 14.92 -8.22
C PHE A 86 3.46 13.97 -9.29
N LEU A 87 4.49 13.18 -8.95
CA LEU A 87 5.12 12.21 -9.86
C LEU A 87 4.10 11.18 -10.40
N SER A 88 3.19 10.71 -9.55
CA SER A 88 2.15 9.74 -9.91
C SER A 88 1.19 10.31 -10.95
N ILE A 89 0.83 11.58 -10.82
CA ILE A 89 -0.09 12.27 -11.74
C ILE A 89 0.59 12.57 -13.07
N ILE A 90 1.78 13.15 -13.06
CA ILE A 90 2.46 13.58 -14.29
C ILE A 90 2.88 12.39 -15.15
N CYS A 91 3.22 11.24 -14.55
CA CYS A 91 3.69 10.09 -15.33
C CYS A 91 2.58 9.56 -16.26
N GLN A 92 1.31 9.78 -15.90
CA GLN A 92 0.16 9.40 -16.73
C GLN A 92 -0.04 10.32 -17.94
N LYS A 93 0.53 11.53 -17.96
CA LYS A 93 0.31 12.51 -19.03
C LYS A 93 1.19 12.20 -20.24
N ASN A 94 0.58 12.09 -21.42
CA ASN A 94 1.29 11.75 -22.66
C ASN A 94 2.35 12.77 -23.04
N HIS A 95 2.06 14.05 -22.84
CA HIS A 95 2.99 15.14 -23.16
C HIS A 95 4.29 15.10 -22.33
N TYR A 96 4.26 14.50 -21.14
CA TYR A 96 5.43 14.36 -20.25
C TYR A 96 6.12 13.01 -20.34
N GLU A 97 5.69 12.13 -21.26
CA GLU A 97 6.20 10.77 -21.36
C GLU A 97 7.71 10.70 -21.61
N SER A 98 8.23 11.60 -22.46
CA SER A 98 9.65 11.68 -22.82
C SER A 98 10.58 11.79 -21.62
N TYR A 99 10.11 12.39 -20.51
CA TYR A 99 10.88 12.56 -19.28
C TYR A 99 11.05 11.26 -18.49
N PHE A 100 10.17 10.27 -18.69
CA PHE A 100 10.19 8.99 -17.98
C PHE A 100 10.89 7.88 -18.76
N VAL A 101 11.07 8.05 -20.07
CA VAL A 101 11.61 7.02 -20.97
C VAL A 101 13.11 7.18 -21.26
N GLY A 102 13.79 8.13 -20.59
CA GLY A 102 15.24 8.26 -20.66
C GLY A 102 15.96 7.02 -20.14
N GLU A 103 17.16 6.75 -20.66
CA GLU A 103 17.99 5.63 -20.24
C GLU A 103 18.27 5.70 -18.72
N GLY A 104 18.02 4.61 -18.00
CA GLY A 104 18.23 4.53 -16.54
C GLY A 104 17.22 5.30 -15.68
N VAL A 105 16.32 6.09 -16.26
CA VAL A 105 15.35 6.89 -15.49
C VAL A 105 14.42 5.98 -14.70
N LEU A 106 13.69 5.06 -15.37
CA LEU A 106 12.77 4.12 -14.71
C LEU A 106 13.45 3.28 -13.62
N GLN A 107 14.70 2.88 -13.84
CA GLN A 107 15.49 2.16 -12.85
C GLN A 107 15.73 3.00 -11.60
N THR A 108 16.12 4.26 -11.79
CA THR A 108 16.30 5.21 -10.69
C THR A 108 14.97 5.50 -9.98
N ILE A 109 13.82 5.53 -10.69
CA ILE A 109 12.49 5.71 -10.03
C ILE A 109 12.22 4.53 -9.13
N ALA A 110 12.39 3.34 -9.68
CA ALA A 110 12.06 2.11 -9.00
C ALA A 110 12.90 1.95 -7.73
N GLN A 111 14.20 2.25 -7.79
CA GLN A 111 15.13 2.05 -6.69
C GLN A 111 15.16 3.22 -5.70
N ASP A 112 15.48 4.43 -6.17
CA ASP A 112 15.83 5.56 -5.30
C ASP A 112 14.61 6.38 -4.86
N VAL A 113 13.46 6.15 -5.50
CA VAL A 113 12.18 6.80 -5.16
C VAL A 113 11.21 5.80 -4.58
N CYS A 114 10.82 4.76 -5.32
CA CYS A 114 9.81 3.81 -4.87
C CYS A 114 10.32 2.92 -3.73
N VAL A 115 11.32 2.07 -3.99
CA VAL A 115 11.86 1.12 -2.99
C VAL A 115 12.31 1.83 -1.72
N LYS A 116 13.04 2.95 -1.84
CA LYS A 116 13.45 3.77 -0.69
C LYS A 116 12.27 4.12 0.23
N ASN A 117 11.15 4.57 -0.32
CA ASN A 117 9.97 5.00 0.44
C ASN A 117 9.01 3.86 0.79
N LEU A 118 9.31 2.62 0.39
CA LEU A 118 8.60 1.42 0.80
C LEU A 118 9.19 0.78 2.05
N HIS A 119 10.43 1.07 2.45
CA HIS A 119 11.04 0.43 3.62
C HIS A 119 10.27 0.74 4.91
N LEU A 120 10.09 -0.26 5.77
CA LEU A 120 9.64 -0.05 7.15
C LEU A 120 10.68 0.78 7.89
N ARG A 121 10.22 1.83 8.57
CA ARG A 121 11.05 2.64 9.45
C ARG A 121 10.98 2.10 10.88
N GLN A 122 11.93 2.54 11.70
CA GLN A 122 11.96 2.17 13.12
C GLN A 122 10.66 2.57 13.82
N GLU A 123 10.11 3.74 13.48
CA GLU A 123 8.84 4.23 14.02
C GLU A 123 7.65 3.35 13.60
N ASP A 124 7.70 2.70 12.43
CA ASP A 124 6.66 1.78 11.98
C ASP A 124 6.75 0.45 12.75
N LEU A 125 7.96 0.00 13.06
CA LEU A 125 8.20 -1.19 13.91
C LEU A 125 7.76 -0.96 15.36
N GLU A 126 8.10 0.20 15.93
CA GLU A 126 7.65 0.59 17.28
C GLU A 126 6.12 0.67 17.34
N MET A 127 5.47 1.26 16.33
CA MET A 127 4.02 1.31 16.25
C MET A 127 3.38 -0.08 16.10
N PHE A 128 4.03 -1.01 15.39
CA PHE A 128 3.57 -2.40 15.29
C PHE A 128 3.55 -3.10 16.66
N GLU A 129 4.54 -2.81 17.50
CA GLU A 129 4.70 -3.41 18.84
C GLU A 129 3.83 -2.72 19.90
N ASP A 130 3.88 -1.38 19.97
CA ASP A 130 3.26 -0.58 21.03
C ASP A 130 1.81 -0.17 20.72
N GLU A 131 1.48 0.07 19.45
CA GLU A 131 0.19 0.60 19.00
C GLU A 131 -0.43 -0.23 17.85
N PRO A 132 -0.65 -1.55 18.03
CA PRO A 132 -1.02 -2.47 16.95
C PRO A 132 -2.33 -2.13 16.22
N ILE A 133 -3.24 -1.43 16.89
CA ILE A 133 -4.52 -0.99 16.29
C ILE A 133 -4.28 0.16 15.31
N GLU A 134 -3.45 1.14 15.69
CA GLU A 134 -3.16 2.30 14.83
C GLU A 134 -2.27 1.90 13.65
N TYR A 135 -1.34 0.95 13.85
CA TYR A 135 -0.60 0.33 12.75
C TYR A 135 -1.55 -0.31 11.73
N MET A 136 -2.45 -1.18 12.19
CA MET A 136 -3.35 -1.92 11.31
C MET A 136 -4.32 -1.00 10.55
N LYS A 137 -4.84 0.06 11.18
CA LYS A 137 -5.68 1.06 10.48
C LYS A 137 -4.92 1.74 9.34
N LYS A 138 -3.68 2.17 9.60
CA LYS A 138 -2.82 2.79 8.57
C LYS A 138 -2.51 1.85 7.42
N ASP A 139 -2.31 0.56 7.72
CA ASP A 139 -1.96 -0.44 6.71
C ASP A 139 -3.15 -0.92 5.86
N ILE A 140 -4.34 -1.12 6.47
CA ILE A 140 -5.51 -1.73 5.80
C ILE A 140 -6.47 -0.69 5.25
N GLU A 141 -6.91 0.24 6.08
CA GLU A 141 -7.97 1.20 5.72
C GLU A 141 -7.38 2.32 4.84
N GLY A 142 -6.10 2.61 5.04
CA GLY A 142 -5.48 3.84 4.56
C GLY A 142 -5.99 5.00 5.40
N THR A 143 -5.09 5.79 5.97
CA THR A 143 -5.48 7.03 6.65
C THR A 143 -5.82 8.12 5.63
N ASP A 144 -6.69 9.06 6.00
CA ASP A 144 -6.91 10.30 5.24
C ASP A 144 -5.61 11.09 5.02
N THR A 145 -4.59 10.83 5.84
CA THR A 145 -3.22 11.32 5.66
C THR A 145 -2.42 10.37 4.79
N CYS A 146 -1.87 10.88 3.68
CA CYS A 146 -0.98 10.14 2.80
C CYS A 146 0.29 9.74 3.56
N THR A 147 0.64 8.46 3.53
CA THR A 147 1.93 7.93 4.04
C THR A 147 2.93 7.77 2.89
N ARG A 148 4.23 7.81 3.19
CA ARG A 148 5.26 7.62 2.15
C ARG A 148 5.12 6.28 1.44
N ARG A 149 4.85 5.20 2.19
CA ARG A 149 4.60 3.86 1.64
C ARG A 149 3.42 3.89 0.68
N ARG A 150 2.32 4.54 1.06
CA ARG A 150 1.15 4.66 0.20
C ARG A 150 1.47 5.44 -1.08
N GLY A 151 2.11 6.60 -0.97
CA GLY A 151 2.53 7.40 -2.12
C GLY A 151 3.48 6.64 -3.06
N ALA A 152 4.38 5.82 -2.52
CA ALA A 152 5.28 4.99 -3.31
C ALA A 152 4.54 3.84 -4.03
N ILE A 153 3.61 3.17 -3.34
CA ILE A 153 2.73 2.16 -3.95
C ILE A 153 1.91 2.76 -5.09
N ASP A 154 1.31 3.92 -4.87
CA ASP A 154 0.48 4.60 -5.87
C ASP A 154 1.32 5.08 -7.06
N LEU A 155 2.57 5.52 -6.85
CA LEU A 155 3.52 5.83 -7.92
C LEU A 155 3.90 4.58 -8.73
N VAL A 156 4.21 3.45 -8.08
CA VAL A 156 4.49 2.18 -8.78
C VAL A 156 3.31 1.78 -9.65
N ARG A 157 2.09 1.81 -9.09
CA ARG A 157 0.86 1.50 -9.82
C ARG A 157 0.66 2.43 -11.01
N ALA A 158 0.86 3.74 -10.83
CA ALA A 158 0.76 4.71 -11.90
C ALA A 158 1.76 4.40 -13.02
N LEU A 159 3.04 4.23 -12.69
CA LEU A 159 4.05 3.90 -13.69
C LEU A 159 3.76 2.58 -14.41
N CYS A 160 3.30 1.54 -13.71
CA CYS A 160 2.91 0.27 -14.31
C CYS A 160 1.74 0.40 -15.30
N ARG A 161 0.78 1.32 -15.07
CA ARG A 161 -0.33 1.54 -16.02
C ARG A 161 0.14 2.03 -17.39
N LYS A 162 1.29 2.72 -17.46
CA LYS A 162 1.78 3.33 -18.70
C LYS A 162 3.04 2.67 -19.26
N PHE A 163 3.92 2.20 -18.39
CA PHE A 163 5.26 1.71 -18.75
C PHE A 163 5.46 0.23 -18.38
N GLU A 164 4.38 -0.55 -18.31
CA GLU A 164 4.37 -1.95 -17.85
C GLU A 164 5.54 -2.77 -18.43
N GLU A 165 5.69 -2.78 -19.75
CA GLU A 165 6.72 -3.59 -20.45
C GLU A 165 8.16 -3.20 -20.09
N ARG A 166 8.41 -1.94 -19.77
CA ARG A 166 9.76 -1.45 -19.42
C ARG A 166 10.03 -1.53 -17.93
N LEU A 167 9.00 -1.31 -17.11
CA LEU A 167 9.14 -1.23 -15.66
C LEU A 167 9.11 -2.61 -14.99
N VAL A 168 8.28 -3.53 -15.46
CA VAL A 168 8.15 -4.86 -14.84
C VAL A 168 9.48 -5.63 -14.83
N PRO A 169 10.30 -5.65 -15.90
CA PRO A 169 11.61 -6.30 -15.86
C PRO A 169 12.57 -5.67 -14.83
N VAL A 170 12.54 -4.34 -14.69
CA VAL A 170 13.35 -3.60 -13.72
C VAL A 170 12.92 -3.96 -12.29
N LEU A 171 11.62 -3.96 -12.02
CA LEU A 171 11.07 -4.33 -10.72
C LEU A 171 11.31 -5.80 -10.39
N ALA A 172 11.24 -6.70 -11.37
CA ALA A 172 11.54 -8.12 -11.18
C ALA A 172 13.00 -8.34 -10.77
N GLN A 173 13.95 -7.62 -11.38
CA GLN A 173 15.37 -7.66 -10.98
C GLN A 173 15.57 -7.13 -9.55
N LEU A 174 14.89 -6.05 -9.19
CA LEU A 174 14.92 -5.50 -7.82
C LEU A 174 14.34 -6.49 -6.81
N VAL A 175 13.20 -7.11 -7.11
CA VAL A 175 12.58 -8.15 -6.26
C VAL A 175 13.55 -9.32 -6.05
N GLN A 176 14.18 -9.82 -7.11
CA GLN A 176 15.16 -10.91 -7.00
C GLN A 176 16.34 -10.53 -6.10
N SER A 177 16.85 -9.30 -6.25
CA SER A 177 17.93 -8.77 -5.41
C SER A 177 17.52 -8.69 -3.94
N LEU A 178 16.34 -8.13 -3.65
CA LEU A 178 15.80 -8.01 -2.29
C LEU A 178 15.55 -9.36 -1.63
N CYS A 179 15.04 -10.35 -2.37
CA CYS A 179 14.85 -11.70 -1.86
C CYS A 179 16.17 -12.43 -1.54
N SER A 180 17.24 -12.12 -2.27
CA SER A 180 18.54 -12.81 -2.13
C SER A 180 19.43 -12.23 -1.03
N ASP A 181 19.05 -11.09 -0.45
CA ASP A 181 19.86 -10.35 0.51
C ASP A 181 19.89 -10.99 1.91
N GLY A 182 18.87 -11.77 2.26
CA GLY A 182 18.76 -12.47 3.55
C GLY A 182 18.20 -11.62 4.70
N ASP A 183 17.97 -10.33 4.48
CA ASP A 183 17.26 -9.45 5.42
C ASP A 183 15.74 -9.62 5.26
N TRP A 184 15.08 -10.09 6.32
CA TRP A 184 13.63 -10.32 6.32
C TRP A 184 12.83 -9.03 6.12
N ILE A 185 13.36 -7.87 6.53
CA ILE A 185 12.68 -6.57 6.37
C ILE A 185 12.52 -6.23 4.90
N LYS A 186 13.47 -6.64 4.05
CA LYS A 186 13.39 -6.42 2.60
C LYS A 186 12.27 -7.25 1.96
N LEU A 187 11.84 -8.34 2.58
CA LEU A 187 10.73 -9.16 2.09
C LEU A 187 9.38 -8.44 2.21
N ASP A 188 9.19 -7.57 3.22
CA ASP A 188 8.00 -6.69 3.30
C ASP A 188 7.94 -5.73 2.09
N VAL A 189 9.08 -5.15 1.70
CA VAL A 189 9.17 -4.32 0.50
C VAL A 189 8.80 -5.13 -0.75
N VAL A 190 9.24 -6.38 -0.83
CA VAL A 190 8.86 -7.29 -1.92
C VAL A 190 7.35 -7.54 -1.95
N TYR A 191 6.70 -7.78 -0.80
CA TYR A 191 5.24 -7.87 -0.73
C TYR A 191 4.55 -6.63 -1.28
N CYS A 192 5.01 -5.44 -0.90
CA CYS A 192 4.44 -4.18 -1.38
C CYS A 192 4.61 -4.04 -2.90
N LEU A 193 5.81 -4.30 -3.43
CA LEU A 193 6.09 -4.21 -4.86
C LEU A 193 5.27 -5.21 -5.66
N VAL A 194 5.32 -6.49 -5.31
CA VAL A 194 4.60 -7.54 -6.05
C VAL A 194 3.09 -7.27 -6.02
N THR A 195 2.54 -6.88 -4.88
CA THR A 195 1.12 -6.50 -4.77
C THR A 195 0.79 -5.30 -5.65
N ALA A 196 1.63 -4.26 -5.64
CA ALA A 196 1.43 -3.05 -6.44
C ALA A 196 1.51 -3.30 -7.95
N ILE A 197 2.40 -4.20 -8.40
CA ILE A 197 2.59 -4.50 -9.82
C ILE A 197 1.53 -5.50 -10.32
N ALA A 198 1.22 -6.51 -9.52
CA ALA A 198 0.29 -7.56 -9.91
C ALA A 198 -1.14 -7.02 -10.00
N SER A 199 -1.50 -6.00 -9.22
CA SER A 199 -2.84 -5.46 -9.17
C SER A 199 -3.03 -4.23 -10.08
N LYS A 200 -3.88 -4.36 -11.11
CA LYS A 200 -4.19 -3.25 -12.04
C LYS A 200 -5.33 -2.37 -11.55
N THR A 201 -6.38 -3.00 -11.04
CA THR A 201 -7.57 -2.34 -10.50
C THR A 201 -8.04 -3.05 -9.25
N GLU A 202 -8.42 -2.28 -8.23
CA GLU A 202 -8.88 -2.78 -6.93
C GLU A 202 -10.17 -2.07 -6.51
N THR A 203 -10.97 -2.76 -5.70
CA THR A 203 -12.08 -2.15 -4.96
C THR A 203 -12.06 -2.66 -3.52
N ALA A 204 -12.50 -1.84 -2.57
CA ALA A 204 -12.58 -2.27 -1.17
C ALA A 204 -13.42 -3.54 -1.00
N LYS A 205 -14.51 -3.66 -1.77
CA LYS A 205 -15.44 -4.79 -1.72
C LYS A 205 -14.91 -6.06 -2.38
N SER A 206 -14.31 -5.97 -3.56
CA SER A 206 -13.93 -7.13 -4.37
C SER A 206 -12.42 -7.38 -4.44
N GLY A 207 -11.58 -6.61 -3.73
CA GLY A 207 -10.13 -6.74 -3.84
C GLY A 207 -9.66 -6.41 -5.25
N ALA A 208 -8.59 -7.06 -5.71
CA ALA A 208 -8.12 -6.97 -7.08
C ALA A 208 -9.21 -7.50 -8.03
N THR A 209 -9.59 -6.67 -9.00
CA THR A 209 -10.58 -7.01 -10.04
C THR A 209 -9.92 -7.32 -11.37
N SER A 210 -8.68 -6.90 -11.56
CA SER A 210 -7.84 -7.22 -12.72
C SER A 210 -6.38 -7.26 -12.31
N THR A 211 -5.64 -8.22 -12.86
CA THR A 211 -4.22 -8.43 -12.57
C THR A 211 -3.35 -8.29 -13.82
N SER A 212 -2.06 -8.01 -13.61
CA SER A 212 -1.08 -8.05 -14.69
C SER A 212 -0.91 -9.46 -15.22
N GLN A 213 -0.82 -9.60 -16.55
CA GLN A 213 -0.50 -10.88 -17.19
C GLN A 213 0.98 -11.26 -17.03
N LEU A 214 1.82 -10.30 -16.63
CA LEU A 214 3.27 -10.50 -16.45
C LEU A 214 3.62 -11.09 -15.08
N ILE A 215 2.65 -11.14 -14.15
CA ILE A 215 2.86 -11.69 -12.81
C ILE A 215 1.81 -12.75 -12.52
N ASN A 216 2.26 -13.97 -12.27
CA ASN A 216 1.40 -15.04 -11.79
C ASN A 216 1.29 -14.98 -10.26
N VAL A 217 0.12 -14.53 -9.79
CA VAL A 217 -0.22 -14.41 -8.37
C VAL A 217 -0.19 -15.77 -7.65
N ALA A 218 -0.63 -16.85 -8.33
CA ALA A 218 -0.65 -18.18 -7.74
C ALA A 218 0.77 -18.75 -7.59
N ASP A 219 1.66 -18.50 -8.55
CA ASP A 219 3.06 -18.92 -8.47
C ASP A 219 3.79 -18.17 -7.33
N TYR A 220 3.54 -16.88 -7.18
CA TYR A 220 4.09 -16.11 -6.06
C TYR A 220 3.56 -16.61 -4.71
N TYR A 221 2.26 -16.95 -4.64
CA TYR A 221 1.71 -17.59 -3.44
C TYR A 221 2.44 -18.88 -3.10
N ALA A 222 2.57 -19.79 -4.07
CA ALA A 222 3.20 -21.09 -3.88
C ALA A 222 4.70 -20.98 -3.53
N GLY A 223 5.41 -20.01 -4.12
CA GLY A 223 6.85 -19.84 -3.94
C GLY A 223 7.26 -19.15 -2.64
N GLN A 224 6.47 -18.18 -2.17
CA GLN A 224 6.88 -17.33 -1.02
C GLN A 224 5.81 -17.20 0.06
N VAL A 225 4.57 -16.87 -0.33
CA VAL A 225 3.50 -16.54 0.64
C VAL A 225 3.13 -17.73 1.51
N ARG A 226 2.98 -18.90 0.87
CA ARG A 226 2.67 -20.15 1.55
C ARG A 226 3.69 -20.47 2.64
N GLY A 227 4.98 -20.29 2.36
CA GLY A 227 6.06 -20.54 3.31
C GLY A 227 5.92 -19.72 4.59
N HIS A 228 5.61 -18.42 4.47
CA HIS A 228 5.42 -17.55 5.64
C HIS A 228 4.17 -17.90 6.46
N LEU A 229 3.08 -18.31 5.81
CA LEU A 229 1.85 -18.74 6.49
C LEU A 229 2.02 -20.11 7.17
N SER A 230 2.85 -21.00 6.61
CA SER A 230 3.09 -22.34 7.15
C SER A 230 4.18 -22.39 8.24
N ALA A 231 5.07 -21.39 8.29
CA ALA A 231 6.16 -21.29 9.27
C ALA A 231 5.65 -21.20 10.73
N ASN A 232 6.59 -21.26 11.68
CA ASN A 232 6.29 -21.12 13.11
C ASN A 232 5.50 -19.82 13.35
N ILE A 233 4.41 -19.92 14.12
CA ILE A 233 3.39 -18.90 14.33
C ILE A 233 3.99 -17.56 14.79
N ASP A 234 5.00 -17.59 15.65
CA ASP A 234 5.55 -16.37 16.28
C ASP A 234 6.80 -15.80 15.58
N ASP A 235 7.24 -16.39 14.46
CA ASP A 235 8.39 -15.89 13.69
C ASP A 235 7.97 -14.81 12.68
N MET A 236 8.69 -13.69 12.60
CA MET A 236 8.45 -12.64 11.58
C MET A 236 6.96 -12.25 11.43
N PRO A 237 6.32 -11.71 12.50
CA PRO A 237 4.88 -11.43 12.50
C PRO A 237 4.45 -10.44 11.39
N ILE A 238 5.30 -9.48 11.04
CA ILE A 238 5.02 -8.54 9.94
C ILE A 238 4.82 -9.28 8.61
N LEU A 239 5.71 -10.22 8.26
CA LEU A 239 5.61 -10.97 7.01
C LEU A 239 4.36 -11.87 6.94
N LYS A 240 3.80 -12.25 8.09
CA LYS A 240 2.52 -12.95 8.16
C LYS A 240 1.35 -12.02 7.91
N ALA A 241 1.40 -10.81 8.48
CA ALA A 241 0.42 -9.77 8.19
C ALA A 241 0.42 -9.43 6.69
N ASP A 242 1.61 -9.28 6.09
CA ASP A 242 1.76 -9.04 4.64
C ASP A 242 1.25 -10.22 3.81
N ALA A 243 1.54 -11.46 4.21
CA ALA A 243 1.04 -12.65 3.55
C ALA A 243 -0.49 -12.71 3.57
N LEU A 244 -1.13 -12.45 4.71
CA LEU A 244 -2.59 -12.38 4.82
C LEU A 244 -3.15 -11.24 3.97
N LYS A 245 -2.52 -10.06 3.98
CA LYS A 245 -2.94 -8.91 3.17
C LYS A 245 -2.84 -9.21 1.67
N PHE A 246 -1.78 -9.89 1.25
CA PHE A 246 -1.62 -10.34 -0.13
C PHE A 246 -2.77 -11.25 -0.56
N VAL A 247 -3.08 -12.29 0.24
CA VAL A 247 -4.19 -13.20 -0.08
C VAL A 247 -5.51 -12.45 -0.10
N VAL A 248 -5.77 -11.57 0.88
CA VAL A 248 -6.98 -10.74 0.87
C VAL A 248 -7.08 -9.93 -0.41
N THR A 249 -6.01 -9.24 -0.82
CA THR A 249 -6.00 -8.46 -2.06
C THR A 249 -6.35 -9.30 -3.27
N PHE A 250 -5.79 -10.50 -3.41
CA PHE A 250 -5.96 -11.36 -4.59
C PHE A 250 -6.95 -12.52 -4.43
N ARG A 251 -7.82 -12.46 -3.42
CA ARG A 251 -8.74 -13.56 -3.07
C ARG A 251 -9.63 -14.08 -4.20
N ASN A 252 -9.95 -13.24 -5.18
CA ASN A 252 -10.76 -13.63 -6.35
C ASN A 252 -9.94 -14.18 -7.51
N GLN A 253 -8.60 -14.17 -7.42
CA GLN A 253 -7.66 -14.69 -8.41
C GLN A 253 -6.97 -15.98 -7.95
N LEU A 254 -7.11 -16.32 -6.66
CA LEU A 254 -6.52 -17.52 -6.07
C LEU A 254 -7.50 -18.71 -6.16
N PRO A 255 -6.99 -19.93 -6.40
CA PRO A 255 -7.82 -21.14 -6.36
C PRO A 255 -8.47 -21.38 -4.99
N ALA A 256 -9.63 -22.04 -4.97
CA ALA A 256 -10.36 -22.32 -3.73
C ALA A 256 -9.53 -23.12 -2.71
N GLU A 257 -8.68 -24.04 -3.18
CA GLU A 257 -7.78 -24.84 -2.34
C GLU A 257 -6.78 -23.96 -1.58
N VAL A 258 -6.30 -22.90 -2.23
CA VAL A 258 -5.42 -21.91 -1.58
C VAL A 258 -6.18 -21.15 -0.51
N LEU A 259 -7.43 -20.76 -0.76
CA LEU A 259 -8.23 -20.03 0.24
C LEU A 259 -8.50 -20.88 1.48
N VAL A 260 -8.78 -22.18 1.31
CA VAL A 260 -8.97 -23.12 2.42
C VAL A 260 -7.68 -23.25 3.24
N GLU A 261 -6.52 -23.36 2.59
CA GLU A 261 -5.23 -23.40 3.26
C GLU A 261 -4.98 -22.11 4.08
N VAL A 262 -5.34 -20.94 3.53
CA VAL A 262 -5.16 -19.67 4.24
C VAL A 262 -6.11 -19.57 5.43
N ILE A 263 -7.34 -20.09 5.36
CA ILE A 263 -8.25 -20.15 6.51
C ILE A 263 -7.64 -21.01 7.63
N GLN A 264 -7.05 -22.17 7.30
CA GLN A 264 -6.36 -23.00 8.29
C GLN A 264 -5.12 -22.31 8.87
N ALA A 265 -4.41 -21.53 8.06
CA ALA A 265 -3.32 -20.71 8.56
C ALA A 265 -3.84 -19.61 9.50
N ALA A 266 -4.91 -18.91 9.14
CA ALA A 266 -5.53 -17.86 9.95
C ALA A 266 -5.96 -18.40 11.32
N ASP A 267 -6.59 -19.57 11.38
CA ASP A 267 -6.95 -20.25 12.64
C ASP A 267 -5.72 -20.47 13.54
N ARG A 268 -4.63 -21.01 12.99
CA ARG A 268 -3.37 -21.14 13.75
C ARG A 268 -2.85 -19.79 14.24
N LEU A 269 -2.93 -18.74 13.43
CA LEU A 269 -2.46 -17.40 13.79
C LEU A 269 -3.27 -16.75 14.91
N LEU A 270 -4.53 -17.14 15.13
CA LEU A 270 -5.33 -16.72 16.29
C LEU A 270 -4.73 -17.20 17.63
N THR A 271 -3.80 -18.15 17.60
CA THR A 271 -3.10 -18.64 18.80
C THR A 271 -1.73 -17.98 19.02
N SER A 272 -1.32 -17.04 18.16
CA SER A 272 -0.04 -16.33 18.29
C SER A 272 0.04 -15.51 19.58
N ARG A 273 1.26 -15.30 20.09
CA ARG A 273 1.51 -14.32 21.16
C ARG A 273 1.28 -12.88 20.72
N PHE A 274 1.33 -12.61 19.40
CA PHE A 274 1.13 -11.28 18.84
C PHE A 274 -0.35 -11.04 18.52
N THR A 275 -1.02 -10.25 19.36
CA THR A 275 -2.46 -9.96 19.22
C THR A 275 -2.83 -9.26 17.91
N ILE A 276 -1.88 -8.55 17.29
CA ILE A 276 -2.08 -7.94 15.98
C ILE A 276 -2.34 -8.98 14.89
N LEU A 277 -1.70 -10.16 14.97
CA LEU A 277 -1.94 -11.25 14.03
C LEU A 277 -3.35 -11.81 14.13
N HIS A 278 -3.96 -11.77 15.32
CA HIS A 278 -5.35 -12.20 15.49
C HIS A 278 -6.29 -11.30 14.69
N LYS A 279 -6.02 -10.00 14.67
CA LYS A 279 -6.81 -9.02 13.93
C LYS A 279 -6.62 -9.17 12.42
N TYR A 280 -5.38 -9.36 11.94
CA TYR A 280 -5.13 -9.66 10.53
C TYR A 280 -5.79 -10.98 10.09
N ALA A 281 -5.75 -12.02 10.94
CA ALA A 281 -6.43 -13.29 10.68
C ALA A 281 -7.94 -13.10 10.59
N ALA A 282 -8.55 -12.39 11.55
CA ALA A 282 -9.98 -12.07 11.53
C ALA A 282 -10.37 -11.25 10.29
N PHE A 283 -9.58 -10.24 9.93
CA PHE A 283 -9.76 -9.46 8.71
C PHE A 283 -9.66 -10.32 7.45
N ALA A 284 -8.69 -11.24 7.40
CA ALA A 284 -8.55 -12.15 6.27
C ALA A 284 -9.77 -13.08 6.15
N VAL A 285 -10.19 -13.71 7.24
CA VAL A 285 -11.38 -14.57 7.26
C VAL A 285 -12.63 -13.80 6.81
N ASP A 286 -12.86 -12.59 7.32
CA ASP A 286 -13.97 -11.72 6.91
C ASP A 286 -14.00 -11.53 5.38
N LYS A 287 -12.85 -11.17 4.77
CA LYS A 287 -12.79 -10.93 3.32
C LYS A 287 -12.84 -12.20 2.48
N LEU A 288 -12.27 -13.30 2.96
CA LEU A 288 -12.28 -14.57 2.24
C LEU A 288 -13.68 -15.19 2.20
N LEU A 289 -14.48 -15.06 3.26
CA LEU A 289 -15.87 -15.54 3.29
C LEU A 289 -16.80 -14.78 2.32
N LEU A 290 -16.37 -13.61 1.84
CA LEU A 290 -17.11 -12.82 0.84
C LEU A 290 -16.76 -13.19 -0.61
N VAL A 291 -15.80 -14.09 -0.83
CA VAL A 291 -15.46 -14.58 -2.18
C VAL A 291 -16.65 -15.36 -2.73
N LYS A 292 -17.17 -14.89 -3.87
CA LYS A 292 -18.24 -15.57 -4.60
C LYS A 292 -17.60 -16.31 -5.76
N GLU A 293 -17.83 -17.61 -5.89
CA GLU A 293 -17.54 -18.24 -7.19
C GLU A 293 -18.58 -17.75 -8.21
N PRO A 294 -18.19 -17.49 -9.46
CA PRO A 294 -19.13 -17.16 -10.54
C PRO A 294 -20.23 -18.22 -10.74
N ASN A 295 -20.09 -19.41 -10.13
CA ASN A 295 -21.04 -20.50 -10.09
C ASN A 295 -21.25 -21.09 -8.67
N SER A 296 -20.98 -20.34 -7.59
CA SER A 296 -21.14 -20.87 -6.23
C SER A 296 -22.61 -21.16 -5.98
N THR A 297 -22.95 -22.44 -6.10
CA THR A 297 -24.08 -23.03 -5.41
C THR A 297 -23.84 -22.76 -3.93
N SER A 298 -24.84 -22.24 -3.21
CA SER A 298 -24.68 -21.95 -1.78
C SER A 298 -24.14 -23.20 -1.06
N VAL A 299 -23.55 -23.03 0.13
CA VAL A 299 -23.03 -24.18 0.91
C VAL A 299 -24.10 -25.27 1.10
N GLU A 300 -25.38 -24.87 1.11
CA GLU A 300 -26.56 -25.74 1.13
C GLU A 300 -26.79 -26.53 -0.18
N ALA A 301 -26.35 -25.99 -1.31
CA ALA A 301 -26.41 -26.63 -2.62
C ALA A 301 -25.20 -27.53 -2.92
N ILE A 302 -24.11 -27.45 -2.14
CA ILE A 302 -23.04 -28.46 -2.12
C ILE A 302 -23.55 -29.75 -1.43
N GLN A 303 -24.24 -29.60 -0.30
CA GLN A 303 -24.97 -30.68 0.37
C GLN A 303 -26.05 -30.10 1.29
N THR A 304 -27.29 -30.59 1.17
CA THR A 304 -28.39 -30.17 2.03
C THR A 304 -28.04 -30.40 3.51
N GLY A 305 -28.17 -29.36 4.33
CA GLY A 305 -27.85 -29.37 5.75
C GLY A 305 -26.41 -28.97 6.09
N MET A 306 -25.54 -28.71 5.11
CA MET A 306 -24.14 -28.33 5.38
C MET A 306 -24.03 -26.94 6.03
N PHE A 307 -24.90 -26.00 5.65
CA PHE A 307 -24.96 -24.68 6.31
C PHE A 307 -25.34 -24.82 7.78
N ARG A 308 -26.34 -25.65 8.09
CA ARG A 308 -26.75 -25.95 9.46
C ARG A 308 -25.64 -26.64 10.26
N MET A 309 -24.93 -27.58 9.63
CA MET A 309 -23.80 -28.27 10.27
C MET A 309 -22.67 -27.29 10.63
N LEU A 310 -22.29 -26.38 9.72
CA LEU A 310 -21.27 -25.36 9.99
C LEU A 310 -21.71 -24.41 11.12
N LEU A 311 -22.96 -23.97 11.11
CA LEU A 311 -23.52 -23.16 12.20
C LEU A 311 -23.48 -23.91 13.53
N GLU A 312 -23.99 -25.14 13.60
CA GLU A 312 -24.10 -25.88 14.87
C GLU A 312 -22.76 -26.40 15.39
N LYS A 313 -21.85 -26.82 14.51
CA LYS A 313 -20.61 -27.53 14.89
C LYS A 313 -19.37 -26.67 14.92
N VAL A 314 -19.37 -25.54 14.23
CA VAL A 314 -18.22 -24.62 14.20
C VAL A 314 -18.60 -23.35 14.95
N VAL A 315 -19.57 -22.59 14.43
CA VAL A 315 -19.90 -21.26 14.96
C VAL A 315 -20.49 -21.35 16.38
N VAL A 316 -21.52 -22.18 16.58
CA VAL A 316 -22.20 -22.32 17.89
C VAL A 316 -21.33 -23.06 18.90
N ALA A 317 -20.53 -24.04 18.46
CA ALA A 317 -19.61 -24.77 19.34
C ALA A 317 -18.51 -23.85 19.90
N GLU A 318 -17.93 -22.97 19.07
CA GLU A 318 -16.96 -21.98 19.51
C GLU A 318 -17.60 -20.87 20.34
N LEU A 319 -18.81 -20.40 19.98
CA LEU A 319 -19.56 -19.44 20.80
C LEU A 319 -19.87 -19.97 22.20
N ALA A 320 -20.11 -21.28 22.34
CA ALA A 320 -20.31 -21.91 23.64
C ALA A 320 -19.01 -22.02 24.46
N SER A 321 -17.87 -22.26 23.83
CA SER A 321 -16.56 -22.32 24.52
C SER A 321 -16.03 -20.92 24.88
N LEU A 322 -16.42 -19.88 24.13
CA LEU A 322 -16.05 -18.48 24.35
C LEU A 322 -16.42 -17.95 25.74
N GLN A 323 -17.45 -18.50 26.40
CA GLN A 323 -17.81 -18.08 27.76
C GLN A 323 -16.65 -18.16 28.75
N ASN A 324 -15.76 -19.15 28.57
CA ASN A 324 -14.65 -19.47 29.47
C ASN A 324 -13.33 -18.78 29.08
N MET A 325 -13.25 -18.14 27.92
CA MET A 325 -11.99 -17.63 27.34
C MET A 325 -12.00 -16.13 27.01
N THR A 326 -13.11 -15.43 27.22
CA THR A 326 -13.24 -14.02 26.80
C THR A 326 -13.80 -13.10 27.87
N THR A 327 -13.31 -11.87 27.89
CA THR A 327 -13.81 -10.81 28.78
C THR A 327 -15.19 -10.31 28.30
N LEU A 328 -15.86 -9.51 29.13
CA LEU A 328 -17.16 -8.93 28.76
C LEU A 328 -17.04 -7.99 27.55
N GLU A 329 -15.89 -7.35 27.38
CA GLU A 329 -15.59 -6.44 26.28
C GLU A 329 -15.41 -7.21 24.96
N ASP A 330 -14.63 -8.31 24.99
CA ASP A 330 -14.47 -9.22 23.85
C ASP A 330 -15.82 -9.79 23.38
N LYS A 331 -16.68 -10.19 24.32
CA LYS A 331 -18.03 -10.69 24.03
C LYS A 331 -18.90 -9.64 23.33
N ARG A 332 -18.76 -8.36 23.69
CA ARG A 332 -19.48 -7.25 23.03
C ARG A 332 -18.97 -7.01 21.62
N ILE A 333 -17.66 -7.01 21.43
CA ILE A 333 -17.04 -6.82 20.11
C ILE A 333 -17.44 -7.96 19.16
N ILE A 334 -17.40 -9.21 19.62
CA ILE A 334 -17.84 -10.38 18.84
C ILE A 334 -19.33 -10.25 18.48
N ALA A 335 -20.19 -9.90 19.44
CA ALA A 335 -21.62 -9.73 19.18
C ALA A 335 -21.91 -8.62 18.16
N ILE A 336 -21.18 -7.50 18.22
CA ILE A 336 -21.30 -6.40 17.26
C ILE A 336 -20.79 -6.84 15.87
N GLY A 337 -19.68 -7.57 15.80
CA GLY A 337 -19.15 -8.11 14.54
C GLY A 337 -20.13 -9.07 13.86
N VAL A 338 -20.69 -10.01 14.62
CA VAL A 338 -21.71 -10.96 14.12
C VAL A 338 -22.98 -10.21 13.68
N ALA A 339 -23.44 -9.22 14.46
CA ALA A 339 -24.60 -8.42 14.10
C ALA A 339 -24.38 -7.62 12.81
N ASN A 340 -23.21 -7.03 12.62
CA ASN A 340 -22.86 -6.29 11.41
C ASN A 340 -22.74 -7.24 10.19
N MET A 341 -22.10 -8.39 10.35
CA MET A 341 -22.04 -9.42 9.30
C MET A 341 -23.44 -9.88 8.86
N LEU A 342 -24.34 -10.13 9.82
CA LEU A 342 -25.72 -10.53 9.54
C LEU A 342 -26.53 -9.40 8.91
N ALA A 343 -26.37 -8.17 9.37
CA ALA A 343 -27.03 -7.00 8.79
C ALA A 343 -26.58 -6.77 7.35
N ASP A 344 -25.28 -6.87 7.07
CA ASP A 344 -24.77 -6.77 5.71
C ASP A 344 -25.25 -7.92 4.83
N ALA A 345 -25.35 -9.15 5.37
CA ALA A 345 -25.91 -10.30 4.64
C ALA A 345 -27.37 -10.07 4.22
N THR A 346 -28.18 -9.37 5.04
CA THR A 346 -29.58 -9.05 4.68
C THR A 346 -29.71 -8.05 3.52
N ASN A 347 -28.69 -7.21 3.27
CA ASN A 347 -28.66 -6.32 2.10
C ASN A 347 -28.44 -7.07 0.77
N TYR A 348 -28.18 -8.38 0.81
CA TYR A 348 -28.01 -9.24 -0.38
C TYR A 348 -29.17 -10.21 -0.61
N VAL A 349 -30.20 -10.18 0.25
CA VAL A 349 -31.46 -10.92 0.06
C VAL A 349 -32.49 -9.93 -0.48
N GLY A 350 -32.34 -9.57 -1.75
CA GLY A 350 -33.21 -8.67 -2.51
C GLY A 350 -33.01 -8.86 -3.99
#